data_AF-A0A7C7T0B3-F1
#
_entry.id   AF-A0A7C7T0B3-F1
#
_cell.length_a   1.000
_cell.length_b   1.000
_cell.length_c   1.000
_cell.angle_alpha   90.00
_cell.angle_beta   90.00
_cell.angle_gamma   90.00
#
_symmetry.space_group_name_H-M   'P 1'
#
loop_
_entity.id
_entity.type
_entity.pdbx_description
1 polymer ?
#
loop_
_entity_poly.entity_id
_entity_poly.type
_entity_poly.pdbx_seq_one_letter_code
_entity_poly.pdbx_strand_id
1 'polypeptide(L)'
;MNTGSNKKSALVGYGFDENLMQSVKGDKGLRDSVYNRKKNDNFVDQNMDDLMDVILFLLLSTGIYRIVIGLNNGEIKTSSVFDPFNVEIHLAEDLLVADYVFDHFGMISLEEKEALIKRYYQMLEKDQAFDYLSDEWQEAFHQRNQEMKQLTDENELRYIVEHIPALRNLDGYYLRSTVINLFNSTISMSFNCDGTQIMSHKKFREFIEEYV
;
A
#
# COMPACT_ATOMS: atom_id res chain seq x y z
N MET A 1 4.67 -38.15 -14.66
CA MET A 1 3.31 -38.08 -14.10
C MET A 1 3.06 -36.65 -13.70
N ASN A 2 2.09 -36.01 -14.34
CA ASN A 2 1.77 -34.59 -14.18
C ASN A 2 0.92 -34.44 -12.91
N THR A 3 1.56 -34.22 -11.76
CA THR A 3 0.85 -33.85 -10.53
C THR A 3 0.54 -32.36 -10.61
N GLY A 4 -0.53 -32.03 -11.35
CA GLY A 4 -1.14 -30.71 -11.37
C GLY A 4 -1.60 -30.34 -9.97
N SER A 5 -0.71 -29.73 -9.20
CA SER A 5 -1.04 -29.07 -7.94
C SER A 5 -1.51 -27.68 -8.33
N ASN A 6 -2.83 -27.51 -8.43
CA ASN A 6 -3.47 -26.20 -8.53
C ASN A 6 -3.40 -25.54 -7.13
N LYS A 7 -2.17 -25.28 -6.66
CA LYS A 7 -1.89 -24.64 -5.37
C LYS A 7 -2.44 -23.21 -5.48
N LYS A 8 -3.41 -22.88 -4.64
CA LYS A 8 -3.89 -21.50 -4.52
C LYS A 8 -2.75 -20.65 -3.92
N SER A 9 -2.26 -19.68 -4.67
CA SER A 9 -1.33 -18.67 -4.18
C SER A 9 -2.06 -17.57 -3.39
N ALA A 10 -1.32 -16.81 -2.59
CA ALA A 10 -1.84 -15.57 -2.02
C ALA A 10 -2.12 -14.54 -3.13
N LEU A 11 -3.14 -13.70 -2.95
CA LEU A 11 -3.46 -12.62 -3.91
C LEU A 11 -2.29 -11.64 -4.09
N VAL A 12 -1.55 -11.41 -3.01
CA VAL A 12 -0.27 -10.71 -2.99
C VAL A 12 0.69 -11.60 -2.20
N GLY A 13 1.70 -12.12 -2.86
CA GLY A 13 2.58 -13.15 -2.33
C GLY A 13 4.01 -12.68 -2.10
N TYR A 14 4.92 -13.64 -2.07
CA TYR A 14 6.35 -13.41 -1.88
C TYR A 14 7.07 -12.82 -3.10
N GLY A 15 6.45 -12.81 -4.29
CA GLY A 15 7.00 -12.26 -5.53
C GLY A 15 6.33 -10.95 -5.98
N PHE A 16 6.77 -10.41 -7.12
CA PHE A 16 6.16 -9.24 -7.77
C PHE A 16 5.35 -9.63 -8.99
N ASP A 17 4.16 -9.04 -9.11
CA ASP A 17 3.32 -9.13 -10.30
C ASP A 17 2.92 -7.71 -10.72
N GLU A 18 3.62 -7.17 -11.70
CA GLU A 18 3.31 -5.86 -12.27
C GLU A 18 1.95 -5.82 -12.97
N ASN A 19 1.36 -6.97 -13.29
CA ASN A 19 0.04 -7.06 -13.91
C ASN A 19 -1.06 -7.42 -12.92
N LEU A 20 -0.76 -7.40 -11.61
CA LEU A 20 -1.72 -7.69 -10.57
C LEU A 20 -2.92 -6.75 -10.66
N MET A 21 -4.11 -7.33 -10.79
CA MET A 21 -5.40 -6.65 -10.64
C MET A 21 -6.43 -7.68 -10.18
N GLN A 22 -6.95 -7.52 -8.97
CA GLN A 22 -7.86 -8.45 -8.33
C GLN A 22 -8.96 -7.70 -7.58
N SER A 23 -10.19 -8.20 -7.71
CA SER A 23 -11.35 -7.67 -7.00
C SER A 23 -11.85 -8.69 -5.97
N VAL A 24 -11.94 -8.27 -4.72
CA VAL A 24 -12.51 -9.06 -3.63
C VAL A 24 -13.90 -8.50 -3.32
N LYS A 25 -14.92 -9.35 -3.46
CA LYS A 25 -16.30 -9.00 -3.12
C LYS A 25 -16.48 -9.01 -1.60
N GLY A 26 -16.97 -7.89 -1.08
CA GLY A 26 -17.35 -7.78 0.33
C GLY A 26 -18.73 -8.33 0.66
N ASP A 27 -19.15 -8.08 1.90
CA ASP A 27 -20.44 -8.50 2.43
C ASP A 27 -21.62 -8.03 1.57
N LYS A 28 -22.58 -8.94 1.33
CA LYS A 28 -23.74 -8.66 0.48
C LYS A 28 -24.65 -7.58 1.08
N GLY A 29 -24.89 -7.61 2.39
CA GLY A 29 -25.75 -6.64 3.06
C GLY A 29 -25.18 -5.22 3.00
N LEU A 30 -23.86 -5.07 3.13
CA LEU A 30 -23.18 -3.80 2.91
C LEU A 30 -23.31 -3.36 1.45
N ARG A 31 -23.10 -4.24 0.47
CA ARG A 31 -23.26 -3.92 -0.97
C ARG A 31 -24.67 -3.45 -1.32
N ASP A 32 -25.69 -4.12 -0.81
CA ASP A 32 -27.10 -3.82 -1.12
C ASP A 32 -27.57 -2.51 -0.45
N SER A 33 -26.95 -2.14 0.68
CA SER A 33 -27.30 -0.94 1.46
C SER A 33 -26.46 0.31 1.15
N VAL A 34 -25.57 0.26 0.15
CA VAL A 34 -24.67 1.38 -0.21
C VAL A 34 -25.44 2.69 -0.41
N TYR A 35 -26.52 2.64 -1.20
CA TYR A 35 -27.32 3.82 -1.54
C TYR A 35 -28.10 4.41 -0.34
N ASN A 36 -28.22 3.66 0.76
CA ASN A 36 -28.85 4.12 1.99
C ASN A 36 -27.85 4.75 2.98
N ARG A 37 -26.55 4.65 2.71
CA ARG A 37 -25.47 5.10 3.59
C ARG A 37 -24.72 6.28 2.97
N LYS A 38 -25.23 7.49 3.22
CA LYS A 38 -24.58 8.72 2.76
C LYS A 38 -23.23 8.94 3.47
N LYS A 39 -22.23 9.39 2.73
CA LYS A 39 -20.96 9.87 3.29
C LYS A 39 -21.24 11.13 4.11
N ASN A 40 -20.58 11.24 5.27
CA ASN A 40 -20.49 12.49 6.02
C ASN A 40 -19.04 12.97 5.90
N ASP A 41 -18.86 14.26 5.65
CA ASP A 41 -17.52 14.85 5.60
C ASP A 41 -16.89 14.88 7.00
N ASN A 42 -15.60 14.59 7.06
CA ASN A 42 -14.80 14.57 8.28
C ASN A 42 -13.53 15.45 8.12
N PHE A 43 -12.64 15.42 9.12
CA PHE A 43 -11.38 16.14 9.10
C PHE A 43 -10.51 15.80 7.87
N VAL A 44 -10.44 14.52 7.50
CA VAL A 44 -9.67 14.08 6.33
C VAL A 44 -10.24 14.64 5.04
N ASP A 45 -11.58 14.62 4.89
CA ASP A 45 -12.25 15.20 3.72
C ASP A 45 -11.97 16.71 3.58
N GLN A 46 -11.86 17.43 4.71
CA GLN A 46 -11.62 18.88 4.73
C GLN A 46 -10.17 19.27 4.43
N ASN A 47 -9.22 18.37 4.67
CA ASN A 47 -7.77 18.61 4.51
C ASN A 47 -7.14 17.62 3.53
N MET A 48 -7.92 17.15 2.56
CA MET A 48 -7.54 16.05 1.69
C MET A 48 -6.24 16.32 0.92
N ASP A 49 -6.15 17.48 0.27
CA ASP A 49 -5.03 17.81 -0.60
C ASP A 49 -3.73 17.94 0.21
N ASP A 50 -3.75 18.72 1.29
CA ASP A 50 -2.59 18.88 2.19
C ASP A 50 -2.14 17.54 2.81
N LEU A 51 -3.10 16.69 3.19
CA LEU A 51 -2.78 15.37 3.73
C LEU A 51 -2.15 14.46 2.66
N MET A 52 -2.64 14.51 1.42
CA MET A 52 -2.05 13.73 0.32
C MET A 52 -0.62 14.18 0.02
N ASP A 53 -0.34 15.48 0.07
CA ASP A 53 1.02 16.02 -0.08
C ASP A 53 1.97 15.49 1.01
N VAL A 54 1.53 15.50 2.28
CA VAL A 54 2.30 14.94 3.39
C VAL A 54 2.51 13.43 3.22
N ILE A 55 1.48 12.69 2.82
CA ILE A 55 1.57 11.24 2.59
C ILE A 55 2.58 10.91 1.49
N LEU A 56 2.56 11.68 0.40
CA LEU A 56 3.54 11.53 -0.68
C LEU A 56 4.95 11.83 -0.18
N PHE A 57 5.13 12.89 0.62
CA PHE A 57 6.40 13.23 1.24
C PHE A 57 6.91 12.08 2.14
N LEU A 58 6.06 11.51 2.99
CA LEU A 58 6.42 10.37 3.85
C LEU A 58 6.89 9.17 3.02
N LEU A 59 6.20 8.84 1.92
CA LEU A 59 6.56 7.72 1.07
C LEU A 59 7.84 7.95 0.26
N LEU A 60 8.13 9.19 -0.15
CA LEU A 60 9.31 9.49 -0.97
C LEU A 60 10.58 9.85 -0.17
N SER A 61 10.42 10.51 0.97
CA SER A 61 11.51 11.22 1.66
C SER A 61 11.79 10.78 3.09
N THR A 62 10.99 9.85 3.64
CA THR A 62 11.21 9.31 4.99
C THR A 62 11.28 7.78 4.99
N GLY A 63 11.51 7.15 6.14
CA GLY A 63 11.62 5.69 6.28
C GLY A 63 10.35 4.90 5.95
N ILE A 64 9.22 5.55 5.70
CA ILE A 64 7.93 4.86 5.49
C ILE A 64 7.92 4.11 4.15
N TYR A 65 7.79 2.79 4.20
CA TYR A 65 7.68 1.94 2.99
C TYR A 65 6.25 1.42 2.77
N ARG A 66 5.41 1.46 3.80
CA ARG A 66 4.01 1.08 3.71
C ARG A 66 3.18 2.01 4.58
N ILE A 67 2.05 2.47 4.04
CA ILE A 67 1.11 3.33 4.74
C ILE A 67 -0.32 2.83 4.56
N VAL A 68 -1.12 2.92 5.61
CA VAL A 68 -2.57 2.70 5.60
C VAL A 68 -3.25 4.02 5.90
N ILE A 69 -4.14 4.45 5.03
CA ILE A 69 -4.85 5.72 5.12
C ILE A 69 -6.31 5.42 5.46
N GLY A 70 -6.72 5.71 6.68
CA GLY A 70 -8.10 5.60 7.15
C GLY A 70 -8.90 6.85 6.81
N LEU A 71 -9.45 6.94 5.60
CA LEU A 71 -10.18 8.13 5.13
C LEU A 71 -11.48 8.39 5.92
N ASN A 72 -12.05 7.36 6.55
CA ASN A 72 -13.27 7.50 7.35
C ASN A 72 -13.02 7.99 8.78
N ASN A 73 -11.89 7.63 9.38
CA ASN A 73 -11.61 7.81 10.81
C ASN A 73 -10.36 8.65 11.11
N GLY A 74 -9.59 9.05 10.09
CA GLY A 74 -8.36 9.82 10.27
C GLY A 74 -7.20 9.01 10.85
N GLU A 75 -7.31 7.68 10.90
CA GLU A 75 -6.25 6.81 11.41
C GLU A 75 -5.22 6.56 10.29
N ILE A 76 -3.96 6.92 10.53
CA ILE A 76 -2.85 6.68 9.60
C ILE A 76 -1.90 5.66 10.22
N LYS A 77 -1.68 4.53 9.55
CA LYS A 77 -0.73 3.50 10.03
C LYS A 77 0.49 3.47 9.15
N THR A 78 1.66 3.54 9.75
CA THR A 78 2.94 3.60 9.06
C THR A 78 3.78 2.37 9.40
N SER A 79 4.52 1.85 8.42
CA SER A 79 5.57 0.86 8.62
C SER A 79 6.86 1.45 8.07
N SER A 80 7.89 1.49 8.93
CA SER A 80 9.16 2.14 8.66
C SER A 80 10.26 1.11 8.44
N VAL A 81 11.18 1.40 7.52
CA VAL A 81 12.40 0.59 7.36
C VAL A 81 13.31 0.66 8.58
N PHE A 82 13.16 1.66 9.45
CA PHE A 82 13.94 1.79 10.69
C PHE A 82 13.40 0.93 11.84
N ASP A 83 12.14 0.48 11.75
CA ASP A 83 11.52 -0.47 12.69
C ASP A 83 10.59 -1.44 11.92
N PRO A 84 11.17 -2.36 11.12
CA PRO A 84 10.44 -3.13 10.11
C PRO A 84 9.45 -4.15 10.66
N PHE A 85 9.46 -4.39 11.98
CA PHE A 85 8.57 -5.35 12.65
C PHE A 85 7.45 -4.67 13.46
N ASN A 86 7.33 -3.35 13.33
CA ASN A 86 6.35 -2.55 14.07
C ASN A 86 5.42 -1.77 13.14
N VAL A 87 4.30 -1.33 13.69
CA VAL A 87 3.35 -0.43 13.03
C VAL A 87 3.02 0.69 14.00
N GLU A 88 3.30 1.91 13.57
CA GLU A 88 2.92 3.11 14.32
C GLU A 88 1.54 3.60 13.83
N ILE A 89 0.80 4.24 14.72
CA ILE A 89 -0.55 4.76 14.45
C ILE A 89 -0.55 6.24 14.82
N HIS A 90 -0.91 7.07 13.85
CA HIS A 90 -0.95 8.53 13.95
C HIS A 90 -2.34 9.04 13.57
N LEU A 91 -2.67 10.25 14.01
CA LEU A 91 -3.88 10.93 13.55
C LEU A 91 -3.53 11.78 12.32
N ALA A 92 -4.46 11.86 11.37
CA ALA A 92 -4.32 12.71 10.20
C ALA A 92 -4.09 14.19 10.57
N GLU A 93 -4.65 14.66 11.69
CA GLU A 93 -4.44 16.01 12.20
C GLU A 93 -2.99 16.28 12.64
N ASP A 94 -2.34 15.29 13.24
CA ASP A 94 -0.94 15.41 13.67
C ASP A 94 0.01 15.49 12.48
N LEU A 95 -0.29 14.77 11.39
CA LEU A 95 0.54 14.79 10.18
C LEU A 95 0.53 16.14 9.46
N LEU A 96 -0.45 17.00 9.71
CA LEU A 96 -0.48 18.35 9.16
C LEU A 96 0.38 19.34 9.96
N VAL A 97 0.96 18.90 11.08
CA VAL A 97 1.91 19.70 11.88
C VAL A 97 3.33 19.35 11.42
N ALA A 98 4.01 20.31 10.77
CA ALA A 98 5.34 20.08 10.19
C ALA A 98 6.36 19.56 11.23
N ASP A 99 6.41 20.16 12.42
CA ASP A 99 7.33 19.73 13.48
C ASP A 99 7.05 18.29 13.91
N TYR A 100 5.78 17.88 13.99
CA TYR A 100 5.42 16.49 14.27
C TYR A 100 6.02 15.55 13.21
N VAL A 101 5.89 15.90 11.94
CA VAL A 101 6.43 15.08 10.84
C VAL A 101 7.96 14.95 10.93
N PHE A 102 8.67 16.07 11.12
CA PHE A 102 10.14 16.06 11.17
C PHE A 102 10.71 15.41 12.43
N ASP A 103 9.97 15.43 13.55
CA ASP A 103 10.39 14.81 14.80
C ASP A 103 10.17 13.28 14.80
N HIS A 104 9.15 12.79 14.10
CA HIS A 104 8.75 11.37 14.16
C HIS A 104 9.25 10.53 12.99
N PHE A 105 9.46 11.11 11.81
CA PHE A 105 9.81 10.34 10.60
C PHE A 105 11.24 10.58 10.15
N GLY A 106 12.09 9.56 10.34
CA GLY A 106 13.49 9.60 9.90
C GLY A 106 13.62 9.81 8.39
N MET A 107 14.36 10.84 7.98
CA MET A 107 14.58 11.21 6.59
C MET A 107 15.53 10.24 5.88
N ILE A 108 15.14 9.75 4.72
CA ILE A 108 15.92 8.85 3.86
C ILE A 108 15.34 8.94 2.45
N SER A 109 16.20 9.03 1.44
CA SER A 109 15.74 9.03 0.04
C SER A 109 15.12 7.69 -0.33
N LEU A 110 14.27 7.70 -1.36
CA LEU A 110 13.71 6.47 -1.93
C LEU A 110 14.81 5.46 -2.35
N GLU A 111 15.90 5.95 -2.94
CA GLU A 111 17.06 5.13 -3.36
C GLU A 111 17.77 4.48 -2.16
N GLU A 112 18.03 5.23 -1.08
CA GLU A 112 18.70 4.65 0.09
C GLU A 112 17.76 3.73 0.88
N LYS A 113 16.45 4.01 0.89
CA LYS A 113 15.41 3.12 1.43
C LYS A 113 15.41 1.78 0.70
N GLU A 114 15.49 1.80 -0.63
CA GLU A 114 15.62 0.61 -1.45
C GLU A 114 16.88 -0.18 -1.11
N ALA A 115 18.02 0.49 -1.07
CA ALA A 115 19.29 -0.13 -0.72
C ALA A 115 19.23 -0.79 0.67
N LEU A 116 18.60 -0.13 1.64
CA LEU A 116 18.41 -0.67 2.99
C LEU A 116 17.53 -1.92 3.01
N ILE A 117 16.39 -1.91 2.30
CA ILE A 117 15.52 -3.09 2.18
C ILE A 117 16.28 -4.27 1.55
N LYS A 118 17.04 -4.03 0.49
CA LYS A 118 17.89 -5.08 -0.13
C LYS A 118 18.90 -5.65 0.86
N ARG A 119 19.53 -4.80 1.69
CA ARG A 119 20.44 -5.25 2.76
C ARG A 119 19.73 -6.12 3.79
N TYR A 120 18.51 -5.77 4.21
CA TYR A 120 17.73 -6.61 5.15
C TYR A 120 17.48 -8.01 4.59
N TYR A 121 17.06 -8.11 3.32
CA TYR A 121 16.83 -9.42 2.72
C TYR A 121 18.11 -10.22 2.51
N GLN A 122 19.22 -9.57 2.13
CA GLN A 122 20.53 -10.24 2.02
C GLN A 122 21.02 -10.79 3.37
N MET A 123 20.68 -10.13 4.49
CA MET A 123 20.97 -10.64 5.83
C MET A 123 20.09 -11.85 6.15
N LEU A 124 18.78 -11.75 5.88
CA LEU A 124 17.84 -12.84 6.09
C LEU A 124 18.22 -14.11 5.31
N GLU A 125 18.60 -13.98 4.03
CA GLU A 125 19.06 -15.10 3.19
C GLU A 125 20.31 -15.83 3.72
N LYS A 126 21.09 -15.18 4.59
CA LYS A 126 22.28 -15.76 5.21
C LYS A 126 22.01 -16.33 6.61
N ASP A 127 20.82 -16.10 7.14
CA ASP A 127 20.43 -16.59 8.45
C ASP A 127 19.92 -18.04 8.36
N GLN A 128 20.19 -18.85 9.39
CA GLN A 128 19.74 -20.25 9.43
C GLN A 128 18.22 -20.37 9.41
N ALA A 129 17.48 -19.35 9.88
CA ALA A 129 16.03 -19.34 9.83
C ALA A 129 15.49 -19.34 8.39
N PHE A 130 16.28 -18.94 7.39
CA PHE A 130 15.88 -18.98 5.99
C PHE A 130 15.64 -20.42 5.50
N ASP A 131 16.37 -21.39 6.04
CA ASP A 131 16.24 -22.81 5.69
C ASP A 131 14.89 -23.41 6.14
N TYR A 132 14.12 -22.70 6.97
CA TYR A 132 12.75 -23.11 7.32
C TYR A 132 11.72 -22.84 6.20
N LEU A 133 12.08 -22.05 5.20
CA LEU A 133 11.26 -21.81 4.02
C LEU A 133 11.34 -23.01 3.06
N SER A 134 10.24 -23.30 2.34
CA SER A 134 10.27 -24.30 1.26
C SER A 134 11.16 -23.84 0.10
N ASP A 135 11.70 -24.77 -0.68
CA ASP A 135 12.51 -24.48 -1.88
C ASP A 135 11.84 -23.46 -2.83
N GLU A 136 10.52 -23.59 -3.03
CA GLU A 136 9.70 -22.64 -3.83
C GLU A 136 9.78 -21.20 -3.31
N TRP A 137 9.77 -21.02 -1.98
CA TRP A 137 9.88 -19.71 -1.34
C TRP A 137 11.30 -19.16 -1.41
N GLN A 138 12.31 -20.01 -1.19
CA GLN A 138 13.70 -19.60 -1.27
C GLN A 138 14.04 -19.12 -2.68
N GLU A 139 13.66 -19.90 -3.71
CA GLU A 139 13.88 -19.55 -5.11
C GLU A 139 13.19 -18.22 -5.48
N ALA A 140 11.94 -18.04 -5.06
CA ALA A 140 11.21 -16.81 -5.36
C ALA A 140 11.77 -15.58 -4.62
N PHE A 141 12.26 -15.73 -3.39
CA PHE A 141 12.96 -14.65 -2.68
C PHE A 141 14.23 -14.25 -3.42
N HIS A 142 15.05 -15.22 -3.84
CA HIS A 142 16.27 -14.96 -4.59
C HIS A 142 15.99 -14.27 -5.92
N GLN A 143 15.04 -14.80 -6.70
CA GLN A 143 14.63 -14.21 -7.97
C GLN A 143 14.18 -12.76 -7.76
N ARG A 144 13.26 -12.54 -6.82
CA ARG A 144 12.75 -11.20 -6.49
C ARG A 144 13.86 -10.24 -6.08
N ASN A 145 14.76 -10.66 -5.19
CA ASN A 145 15.82 -9.78 -4.68
C ASN A 145 16.88 -9.45 -5.74
N GLN A 146 17.07 -10.34 -6.73
CA GLN A 146 17.94 -10.08 -7.89
C GLN A 146 17.26 -9.18 -8.94
N GLU A 147 15.95 -9.38 -9.17
CA GLU A 147 15.19 -8.65 -10.18
C GLU A 147 14.70 -7.28 -9.71
N MET A 148 14.56 -7.06 -8.40
CA MET A 148 14.15 -5.77 -7.83
C MET A 148 15.17 -4.68 -8.20
N LYS A 149 14.85 -3.89 -9.21
CA LYS A 149 15.65 -2.73 -9.64
C LYS A 149 15.27 -1.44 -8.95
N GLN A 150 14.00 -1.32 -8.57
CA GLN A 150 13.45 -0.19 -7.80
C GLN A 150 12.33 -0.68 -6.89
N LEU A 151 12.10 -0.03 -5.74
CA LEU A 151 10.93 -0.33 -4.91
C LEU A 151 9.64 -0.02 -5.67
N THR A 152 9.57 1.19 -6.22
CA THR A 152 8.42 1.68 -6.96
C THR A 152 8.82 2.71 -8.00
N ASP A 153 7.95 2.95 -8.98
CA ASP A 153 8.06 4.09 -9.88
C ASP A 153 7.47 5.34 -9.21
N GLU A 154 8.26 6.41 -9.15
CA GLU A 154 7.85 7.66 -8.51
C GLU A 154 6.64 8.31 -9.21
N ASN A 155 6.54 8.22 -10.54
CA ASN A 155 5.42 8.81 -11.27
C ASN A 155 4.13 8.01 -11.04
N GLU A 156 4.22 6.68 -10.98
CA GLU A 156 3.08 5.84 -10.60
C GLU A 156 2.61 6.15 -9.18
N LEU A 157 3.54 6.32 -8.23
CA LEU A 157 3.21 6.67 -6.85
C LEU A 157 2.55 8.06 -6.74
N ARG A 158 3.09 9.07 -7.41
CA ARG A 158 2.49 10.42 -7.48
C ARG A 158 1.07 10.34 -8.04
N TYR A 159 0.92 9.63 -9.16
CA TYR A 159 -0.39 9.45 -9.78
C TYR A 159 -1.40 8.74 -8.86
N ILE A 160 -0.96 7.75 -8.10
CA ILE A 160 -1.81 7.10 -7.07
C ILE A 160 -2.32 8.13 -6.06
N VAL A 161 -1.40 8.87 -5.45
CA VAL A 161 -1.74 9.79 -4.36
C VAL A 161 -2.63 10.93 -4.86
N GLU A 162 -2.36 11.45 -6.05
CA GLU A 162 -3.16 12.49 -6.73
C GLU A 162 -4.62 12.07 -7.00
N HIS A 163 -4.90 10.76 -7.17
CA HIS A 163 -6.23 10.26 -7.52
C HIS A 163 -7.02 9.66 -6.35
N ILE A 164 -6.42 9.55 -5.15
CA ILE A 164 -7.15 9.18 -3.93
C ILE A 164 -8.35 10.12 -3.65
N PRO A 165 -8.23 11.46 -3.80
CA PRO A 165 -9.35 12.37 -3.57
C PRO A 165 -10.56 12.08 -4.48
N ALA A 166 -10.31 11.74 -5.76
CA ALA A 166 -11.37 11.41 -6.71
C ALA A 166 -12.12 10.15 -6.27
N LEU A 167 -11.39 9.09 -5.90
CA LEU A 167 -11.96 7.84 -5.40
C LEU A 167 -12.73 8.02 -4.08
N ARG A 168 -12.26 8.93 -3.21
CA ARG A 168 -12.95 9.28 -1.96
C ARG A 168 -14.27 10.00 -2.21
N ASN A 169 -14.41 10.72 -3.32
CA ASN A 169 -15.59 11.50 -3.65
C ASN A 169 -16.53 10.85 -4.68
N LEU A 170 -16.31 9.58 -5.02
CA LEU A 170 -17.23 8.82 -5.87
C LEU A 170 -18.64 8.76 -5.29
N ASP A 171 -19.63 9.07 -6.12
CA ASP A 171 -21.04 8.96 -5.77
C ASP A 171 -21.44 7.49 -5.58
N GLY A 172 -22.06 7.20 -4.44
CA GLY A 172 -22.45 5.85 -4.06
C GLY A 172 -21.29 5.02 -3.52
N TYR A 173 -20.22 4.81 -4.30
CA TYR A 173 -19.12 3.88 -3.97
C TYR A 173 -17.82 4.59 -3.59
N TYR A 174 -17.80 5.31 -2.47
CA TYR A 174 -16.62 6.05 -2.02
C TYR A 174 -15.56 5.18 -1.34
N LEU A 175 -14.29 5.60 -1.48
CA LEU A 175 -13.13 5.01 -0.82
C LEU A 175 -13.17 5.27 0.70
N ARG A 176 -12.97 4.22 1.50
CA ARG A 176 -12.93 4.30 2.98
C ARG A 176 -11.52 4.20 3.54
N SER A 177 -10.69 3.41 2.90
CA SER A 177 -9.30 3.24 3.28
C SER A 177 -8.48 2.74 2.11
N THR A 178 -7.19 3.08 2.11
CA THR A 178 -6.24 2.50 1.17
C THR A 178 -4.95 2.10 1.86
N VAL A 179 -4.28 1.09 1.32
CA VAL A 179 -2.95 0.66 1.70
C VAL A 179 -2.04 0.86 0.50
N ILE A 180 -0.98 1.64 0.65
CA ILE A 180 0.08 1.77 -0.34
C ILE A 180 1.32 1.06 0.20
N ASN A 181 1.92 0.20 -0.61
CA ASN A 181 3.13 -0.52 -0.25
C ASN A 181 4.19 -0.38 -1.34
N LEU A 182 5.29 0.29 -0.99
CA LEU A 182 6.41 0.52 -1.90
C LEU A 182 7.19 -0.76 -2.16
N PHE A 183 7.30 -1.67 -1.19
CA PHE A 183 8.16 -2.85 -1.34
C PHE A 183 7.73 -3.75 -2.50
N ASN A 184 6.43 -3.88 -2.72
CA ASN A 184 5.87 -4.69 -3.78
C ASN A 184 5.10 -3.90 -4.82
N SER A 185 5.18 -2.57 -4.78
CA SER A 185 4.43 -1.67 -5.65
C SER A 185 2.97 -2.08 -5.77
N THR A 186 2.29 -2.25 -4.63
CA THR A 186 0.87 -2.59 -4.61
C THR A 186 0.05 -1.55 -3.85
N ILE A 187 -1.16 -1.36 -4.36
CA ILE A 187 -2.22 -0.60 -3.69
C ILE A 187 -3.42 -1.51 -3.43
N SER A 188 -3.97 -1.40 -2.22
CA SER A 188 -5.25 -1.99 -1.85
C SER A 188 -6.23 -0.89 -1.50
N MET A 189 -7.45 -0.95 -2.02
CA MET A 189 -8.47 0.08 -1.89
C MET A 189 -9.77 -0.54 -1.40
N SER A 190 -10.22 -0.17 -0.20
CA SER A 190 -11.46 -0.67 0.38
C SER A 190 -12.57 0.38 0.31
N PHE A 191 -13.67 0.02 -0.33
CA PHE A 191 -14.82 0.89 -0.56
C PHE A 191 -15.93 0.68 0.48
N ASN A 192 -16.88 1.60 0.55
CA ASN A 192 -18.02 1.55 1.47
C ASN A 192 -18.98 0.36 1.25
N CYS A 193 -18.96 -0.24 0.06
CA CYS A 193 -19.64 -1.48 -0.28
C CYS A 193 -18.96 -2.73 0.26
N ASP A 194 -17.87 -2.58 1.03
CA ASP A 194 -17.03 -3.66 1.54
C ASP A 194 -16.23 -4.40 0.45
N GLY A 195 -16.32 -3.96 -0.81
CA GLY A 195 -15.44 -4.39 -1.87
C GLY A 195 -14.02 -3.87 -1.68
N THR A 196 -13.04 -4.72 -2.00
CA THR A 196 -11.62 -4.34 -2.03
C THR A 196 -11.05 -4.57 -3.41
N GLN A 197 -10.38 -3.56 -3.97
CA GLN A 197 -9.59 -3.67 -5.19
C GLN A 197 -8.11 -3.72 -4.82
N ILE A 198 -7.39 -4.70 -5.34
CA ILE A 198 -5.96 -4.90 -5.09
C ILE A 198 -5.25 -4.94 -6.43
N MET A 199 -4.25 -4.10 -6.63
CA MET A 199 -3.54 -4.01 -7.90
C MET A 199 -2.09 -3.56 -7.71
N SER A 200 -1.28 -3.77 -8.75
CA SER A 200 0.03 -3.14 -8.84
C SER A 200 -0.11 -1.63 -9.05
N HIS A 201 0.93 -0.86 -8.73
CA HIS A 201 0.95 0.59 -8.98
C HIS A 201 0.76 0.90 -10.46
N LYS A 202 1.42 0.13 -11.33
CA LYS A 202 1.27 0.18 -12.79
C LYS A 202 -0.17 0.03 -13.26
N LYS A 203 -0.92 -0.92 -12.68
CA LYS A 203 -2.32 -1.19 -13.04
C LYS A 203 -3.31 -0.18 -12.47
N PHE A 204 -2.89 0.68 -11.56
CA PHE A 204 -3.76 1.71 -10.99
C PHE A 204 -4.22 2.74 -12.02
N ARG A 205 -3.37 3.13 -12.99
CA ARG A 205 -3.78 4.05 -14.05
C ARG A 205 -4.90 3.49 -14.91
N GLU A 206 -4.74 2.23 -15.35
CA GLU A 206 -5.77 1.52 -16.13
C GLU A 206 -7.10 1.46 -15.34
N PHE A 207 -7.03 1.23 -14.02
CA PHE A 207 -8.21 1.25 -13.16
C PHE A 207 -8.89 2.62 -13.11
N ILE A 208 -8.15 3.70 -12.94
CA ILE A 208 -8.73 5.06 -12.92
C ILE A 208 -9.40 5.36 -14.26
N GLU A 209 -8.73 5.11 -15.39
CA GLU A 209 -9.26 5.41 -16.73
C GLU A 209 -10.53 4.61 -17.08
N GLU A 210 -10.71 3.42 -16.50
CA GLU A 210 -11.88 2.58 -16.75
C GLU A 210 -13.07 2.90 -15.82
N TYR A 211 -12.81 3.32 -14.57
CA TYR A 211 -13.82 3.35 -13.51
C TYR A 211 -14.10 4.73 -12.88
N VAL A 212 -13.31 5.77 -13.18
CA VAL A 212 -13.44 7.13 -12.61
C VAL A 212 -13.57 8.16 -13.73
#